data_AF-A0ABD1Y0J1-F1
#
_entry.id   AF-A0ABD1Y0J1-F1
#
_cell.length_a   1.000
_cell.length_b   1.000
_cell.length_c   1.000
_cell.angle_alpha   90.00
_cell.angle_beta   90.00
_cell.angle_gamma   90.00
#
_symmetry.space_group_name_H-M   'P 1'
#
loop_
_entity.id
_entity.type
_entity.pdbx_description
1 polymer ?
#
loop_
_entity_poly.entity_id
_entity_poly.type
_entity_poly.pdbx_seq_one_letter_code
_entity_poly.pdbx_strand_id
1 'polypeptide(L)'
;MAAQRMRTEGNDFFSRGDYLQAVEKYSAYIECVADEDGPSKNSDLLFGYSNRAQGYLKLERYAKALEDAEKALRLDSSHLKSWLRKTKALEGLKFHQEVLNFSRQVLRNYKKRMHGSHAKEFQLSLEAAERKDRQTRLGRFEDGIDTFWDLSTGIPVPPSMEEYVGPVEIKRVDGMGRGVFATRDLAPGELLFVSNSLVTIRIPVESMDSHEESNAKSAKKLLQALKRCVRHAELDKLEDLSQLQFLVQIDALGGPYPTEPMIRDCPPMRYFSPVNGLPPQERKILDQDYKHPTLRTNFDDEMLRKIVERRQFSHWATNNDELNGIYALPSLMNHSCIPNVAVTTMQNATVTKMYRAGKKIKKGEELFYAYFNIYCPLDARRAYYPSLGCRCERCENEETVLLEVQHLKSLSVQCNKFWQDRPKYVHLSQRERSKKRNQCLICLNLLESLLECNSTFASLTEIEKDWIRASFVRFNRLLLDPALALAVASCTREDLVHDIKLVSVAVKAMNTVQPGSDMALAMISGLCNRVGRTRFSQEVELSLSDLHTLGIEIIRTLNGSCLKEETVRKLFSYSSLMLTGSF
;
A
#
# COMPACT_ATOMS: atom_id res chain seq x y z
N MET A 1 43.12 16.08 -31.84
CA MET A 1 42.82 14.69 -32.31
C MET A 1 42.61 13.71 -31.16
N ALA A 2 43.36 13.81 -30.05
CA ALA A 2 43.21 12.92 -28.89
C ALA A 2 41.82 13.02 -28.22
N ALA A 3 41.33 14.24 -27.94
CA ALA A 3 40.01 14.45 -27.35
C ALA A 3 38.88 13.82 -28.18
N GLN A 4 38.87 14.05 -29.50
CA GLN A 4 37.82 13.50 -30.37
C GLN A 4 37.82 11.97 -30.39
N ARG A 5 38.99 11.33 -30.28
CA ARG A 5 39.12 9.88 -30.15
C ARG A 5 38.50 9.36 -28.85
N MET A 6 38.69 10.08 -27.74
CA MET A 6 38.05 9.72 -26.46
C MET A 6 36.52 9.80 -26.55
N ARG A 7 36.00 10.81 -27.26
CA ARG A 7 34.55 10.93 -27.51
C ARG A 7 34.01 9.76 -28.34
N THR A 8 34.73 9.33 -29.38
CA THR A 8 34.34 8.18 -30.19
C THR A 8 34.42 6.88 -29.39
N GLU A 9 35.49 6.66 -28.63
CA GLU A 9 35.62 5.50 -27.74
C GLU A 9 34.46 5.46 -26.72
N GLY A 10 34.11 6.59 -26.12
CA GLY A 10 32.95 6.69 -25.22
C GLY A 10 31.63 6.33 -25.91
N ASN A 11 31.42 6.76 -27.16
CA ASN A 11 30.25 6.36 -27.94
C ASN A 11 30.24 4.85 -28.25
N ASP A 12 31.40 4.26 -28.51
CA ASP A 12 31.53 2.82 -28.76
C ASP A 12 31.18 2.01 -27.51
N PHE A 13 31.73 2.38 -26.34
CA PHE A 13 31.35 1.76 -25.06
C PHE A 13 29.86 1.92 -24.78
N PHE A 14 29.31 3.13 -25.02
CA PHE A 14 27.89 3.39 -24.84
C PHE A 14 27.01 2.50 -25.72
N SER A 15 27.40 2.31 -26.99
CA SER A 15 26.68 1.46 -27.94
C SER A 15 26.68 -0.02 -27.54
N ARG A 16 27.72 -0.47 -26.82
CA ARG A 16 27.87 -1.83 -26.30
C ARG A 16 27.16 -2.03 -24.94
N GLY A 17 26.57 -0.99 -24.38
CA GLY A 17 25.92 -1.04 -23.07
C GLY A 17 26.87 -0.88 -21.87
N ASP A 18 28.16 -0.66 -22.09
CA ASP A 18 29.14 -0.41 -21.03
C ASP A 18 29.14 1.07 -20.64
N TYR A 19 28.13 1.45 -19.86
CA TYR A 19 27.87 2.83 -19.53
C TYR A 19 28.88 3.42 -18.53
N LEU A 20 29.51 2.59 -17.69
CA LEU A 20 30.56 3.04 -16.77
C LEU A 20 31.80 3.49 -17.54
N GLN A 21 32.31 2.64 -18.43
CA GLN A 21 33.45 2.98 -19.27
C GLN A 21 33.14 4.16 -20.21
N ALA A 22 31.92 4.24 -20.73
CA ALA A 22 31.49 5.39 -21.52
C ALA A 22 31.59 6.71 -20.72
N VAL A 23 31.11 6.73 -19.47
CA VAL A 23 31.19 7.91 -18.60
C VAL A 23 32.62 8.30 -18.28
N GLU A 24 33.51 7.35 -18.03
CA GLU A 24 34.94 7.61 -17.80
C GLU A 24 35.57 8.27 -19.03
N LYS A 25 35.33 7.71 -20.22
CA LYS A 25 35.85 8.27 -21.48
C LYS A 25 35.30 9.65 -21.79
N TYR A 26 34.02 9.90 -21.52
CA TYR A 26 33.45 11.25 -21.66
C TYR A 26 34.01 12.23 -20.63
N SER A 27 34.35 11.77 -19.42
CA SER A 27 34.98 12.63 -18.39
C SER A 27 36.38 13.05 -18.81
N ALA A 28 37.20 12.10 -19.26
CA ALA A 28 38.52 12.38 -19.82
C ALA A 28 38.45 13.30 -21.05
N TYR A 29 37.44 13.14 -21.91
CA TYR A 29 37.17 14.05 -23.02
C TYR A 29 36.88 15.48 -22.54
N ILE A 30 36.02 15.66 -21.54
CA ILE A 30 35.68 16.98 -20.98
C ILE A 30 36.91 17.64 -20.37
N GLU A 31 37.71 16.89 -19.60
CA GLU A 31 38.95 17.39 -18.99
C GLU A 31 39.94 17.86 -20.05
N CYS A 32 40.20 17.03 -21.06
CA CYS A 32 41.10 17.37 -22.16
C CYS A 32 40.66 18.64 -22.92
N VAL A 33 39.35 18.82 -23.14
CA VAL A 33 38.81 19.99 -23.85
C VAL A 33 38.77 21.23 -22.95
N ALA A 34 38.64 21.07 -21.62
CA ALA A 34 38.59 22.19 -20.69
C ALA A 34 39.93 22.96 -20.65
N ASP A 35 41.04 22.25 -20.81
CA ASP A 35 42.40 22.80 -20.80
C ASP A 35 42.83 23.40 -22.16
N GLU A 36 42.12 23.08 -23.25
CA GLU A 36 42.38 23.62 -24.59
C GLU A 36 41.65 24.96 -24.80
N ASP A 37 42.33 25.99 -25.30
CA ASP A 37 41.68 27.23 -25.77
C ASP A 37 41.54 27.21 -27.29
N GLY A 38 40.31 26.97 -27.75
CA GLY A 38 39.99 26.85 -29.18
C GLY A 38 38.57 27.29 -29.51
N PRO A 39 38.29 27.65 -30.77
CA PRO A 39 36.99 28.17 -31.20
C PRO A 39 35.85 27.14 -31.08
N SER A 40 36.17 25.84 -31.03
CA SER A 40 35.20 24.75 -30.86
C SER A 40 34.96 24.34 -29.41
N LYS A 41 35.72 24.88 -28.44
CA LYS A 41 35.70 24.47 -27.01
C LYS A 41 34.28 24.36 -26.45
N ASN A 42 33.46 25.39 -26.64
CA ASN A 42 32.08 25.39 -26.13
C ASN A 42 31.21 24.30 -26.77
N SER A 43 31.39 24.02 -28.06
CA SER A 43 30.66 22.97 -28.78
C SER A 43 31.11 21.58 -28.33
N ASP A 44 32.41 21.39 -28.15
CA ASP A 44 33.01 20.14 -27.69
C ASP A 44 32.60 19.83 -26.24
N LEU A 45 32.68 20.82 -25.34
CA LEU A 45 32.17 20.71 -23.96
C LEU A 45 30.66 20.44 -23.92
N LEU A 46 29.87 21.11 -24.77
CA LEU A 46 28.43 20.87 -24.90
C LEU A 46 28.16 19.39 -25.20
N PHE A 47 28.82 18.82 -26.21
CA PHE A 47 28.66 17.41 -26.57
C PHE A 47 29.17 16.47 -25.49
N GLY A 48 30.30 16.80 -24.85
CA GLY A 48 30.89 16.04 -23.75
C GLY A 48 29.92 15.92 -22.58
N TYR A 49 29.47 17.05 -22.02
CA TYR A 49 28.50 17.07 -20.92
C TYR A 49 27.19 16.40 -21.31
N SER A 50 26.67 16.67 -22.51
CA SER A 50 25.40 16.08 -22.92
C SER A 50 25.52 14.55 -23.06
N ASN A 51 26.61 14.02 -23.63
CA ASN A 51 26.82 12.58 -23.75
C ASN A 51 27.10 11.91 -22.40
N ARG A 52 27.85 12.56 -21.51
CA ARG A 52 28.06 12.06 -20.15
C ARG A 52 26.78 12.04 -19.34
N ALA A 53 25.91 13.05 -19.48
CA ALA A 53 24.57 13.04 -18.89
C ALA A 53 23.76 11.83 -19.35
N GLN A 54 23.85 11.45 -20.64
CA GLN A 54 23.18 10.25 -21.14
C GLN A 54 23.73 8.97 -20.52
N GLY A 55 25.06 8.87 -20.34
CA GLY A 55 25.70 7.77 -19.62
C GLY A 55 25.19 7.70 -18.18
N TYR A 56 25.17 8.82 -17.47
CA TYR A 56 24.63 8.89 -16.11
C TYR A 56 23.14 8.52 -16.02
N LEU A 57 22.31 8.90 -17.00
CA LEU A 57 20.91 8.46 -17.06
C LEU A 57 20.79 6.93 -17.19
N LYS A 58 21.66 6.30 -17.97
CA LYS A 58 21.68 4.83 -18.13
C LYS A 58 22.22 4.09 -16.91
N LEU A 59 22.99 4.78 -16.07
CA LEU A 59 23.46 4.32 -14.77
C LEU A 59 22.55 4.77 -13.61
N GLU A 60 21.40 5.37 -13.90
CA GLU A 60 20.45 5.91 -12.91
C GLU A 60 21.05 6.95 -11.92
N ARG A 61 22.17 7.56 -12.30
CA ARG A 61 22.82 8.64 -11.55
C ARG A 61 22.18 9.99 -11.90
N TYR A 62 20.89 10.13 -11.61
CA TYR A 62 20.07 11.24 -12.10
C TYR A 62 20.56 12.64 -11.66
N ALA A 63 21.10 12.78 -10.44
CA ALA A 63 21.65 14.06 -9.95
C ALA A 63 22.84 14.52 -10.80
N LYS A 64 23.78 13.62 -11.10
CA LYS A 64 24.92 13.91 -11.98
C LYS A 64 24.48 14.17 -13.42
N ALA A 65 23.49 13.42 -13.91
CA ALA A 65 22.90 13.66 -15.22
C ALA A 65 22.25 15.05 -15.33
N LEU A 66 21.55 15.49 -14.27
CA LEU A 66 20.95 16.82 -14.21
C LEU A 66 22.01 17.91 -14.27
N GLU A 67 23.07 17.80 -13.45
CA GLU A 67 24.16 18.77 -13.41
C GLU A 67 24.83 18.93 -14.80
N ASP A 68 25.15 17.82 -15.47
CA ASP A 68 25.75 17.83 -16.80
C ASP A 68 24.79 18.35 -17.87
N ALA A 69 23.50 17.99 -17.81
CA ALA A 69 22.51 18.53 -18.73
C ALA A 69 22.37 20.06 -18.57
N GLU A 70 22.44 20.58 -17.34
CA GLU A 70 22.44 22.01 -17.08
C GLU A 70 23.72 22.71 -17.52
N LYS A 71 24.90 22.11 -17.33
CA LYS A 71 26.16 22.61 -17.90
C LYS A 71 26.07 22.72 -19.42
N ALA A 72 25.56 21.69 -20.07
CA ALA A 72 25.35 21.70 -21.52
C ALA A 72 24.39 22.82 -21.95
N LEU A 73 23.28 23.03 -21.23
CA LEU A 73 22.31 24.09 -21.56
C LEU A 73 22.79 25.51 -21.24
N ARG A 74 23.78 25.68 -20.36
CA ARG A 74 24.48 26.97 -20.17
C ARG A 74 25.36 27.32 -21.38
N LEU A 75 25.91 26.32 -22.06
CA LEU A 75 26.72 26.51 -23.28
C LEU A 75 25.84 26.76 -24.50
N ASP A 76 24.77 25.98 -24.66
CA ASP A 76 23.75 26.18 -25.70
C ASP A 76 22.35 25.87 -25.13
N SER A 77 21.61 26.94 -24.86
CA SER A 77 20.23 26.86 -24.37
C SER A 77 19.25 26.20 -25.34
N SER A 78 19.61 26.07 -26.63
CA SER A 78 18.77 25.54 -27.70
C SER A 78 19.02 24.05 -28.00
N HIS A 79 19.96 23.42 -27.31
CA HIS A 79 20.36 22.04 -27.58
C HIS A 79 19.30 21.01 -27.13
N LEU A 80 18.53 20.53 -28.11
CA LEU A 80 17.38 19.63 -27.92
C LEU A 80 17.67 18.37 -27.08
N LYS A 81 18.80 17.69 -27.35
CA LYS A 81 19.15 16.46 -26.61
C LYS A 81 19.40 16.74 -25.13
N SER A 82 19.99 17.89 -24.81
CA SER A 82 20.20 18.29 -23.41
C SER A 82 18.89 18.63 -22.70
N TRP A 83 17.89 19.19 -23.39
CA TRP A 83 16.56 19.36 -22.80
C TRP A 83 15.94 18.01 -22.40
N LEU A 84 15.94 17.04 -23.31
CA LEU A 84 15.39 15.70 -23.04
C LEU A 84 16.13 15.03 -21.87
N ARG A 85 17.45 15.15 -21.83
CA ARG A 85 18.29 14.60 -20.76
C ARG A 85 17.99 15.29 -19.41
N LYS A 86 17.81 16.61 -19.39
CA LYS A 86 17.38 17.37 -18.20
C LYS A 86 16.00 16.92 -17.72
N THR A 87 15.02 16.80 -18.62
CA THR A 87 13.67 16.32 -18.27
C THR A 87 13.72 14.93 -17.65
N LYS A 88 14.40 13.97 -18.29
CA LYS A 88 14.54 12.60 -17.78
C LYS A 88 15.28 12.53 -16.44
N ALA A 89 16.29 13.38 -16.25
CA ALA A 89 16.99 13.47 -14.97
C ALA A 89 16.05 13.99 -13.86
N LEU A 90 15.29 15.05 -14.13
CA LEU A 90 14.30 15.59 -13.19
C LEU A 90 13.17 14.58 -12.89
N GLU A 91 12.72 13.82 -13.88
CA GLU A 91 11.73 12.74 -13.70
C GLU A 91 12.27 11.62 -12.81
N GLY A 92 13.52 11.18 -13.03
CA GLY A 92 14.19 10.18 -12.20
C GLY A 92 14.39 10.63 -10.75
N LEU A 93 14.68 11.92 -10.54
CA LEU A 93 14.75 12.55 -9.21
C LEU A 93 13.37 12.81 -8.58
N LYS A 94 12.28 12.55 -9.32
CA LYS A 94 10.90 12.85 -8.93
C LYS A 94 10.64 14.34 -8.67
N PHE A 95 11.34 15.23 -9.36
CA PHE A 95 11.13 16.70 -9.29
C PHE A 95 10.04 17.12 -10.27
N HIS A 96 8.80 16.70 -9.99
CA HIS A 96 7.70 16.84 -10.93
C HIS A 96 7.39 18.31 -11.21
N GLN A 97 7.42 19.19 -10.21
CA GLN A 97 7.13 20.61 -10.41
C GLN A 97 8.17 21.28 -11.32
N GLU A 98 9.43 20.89 -11.21
CA GLU A 98 10.54 21.34 -12.04
C GLU A 98 10.40 20.81 -13.47
N VAL A 99 9.97 19.54 -13.65
CA VAL A 99 9.59 19.00 -14.97
C VAL A 99 8.46 19.80 -15.59
N LEU A 100 7.41 20.15 -14.82
CA LEU A 100 6.30 20.97 -15.31
C LEU A 100 6.76 22.33 -15.81
N ASN A 101 7.52 23.03 -14.98
CA ASN A 101 8.00 24.37 -15.29
C ASN A 101 8.91 24.35 -16.52
N PHE A 102 9.85 23.39 -16.58
CA PHE A 102 10.79 23.26 -17.67
C PHE A 102 10.11 22.83 -18.98
N SER A 103 9.27 21.79 -18.95
CA SER A 103 8.55 21.32 -20.15
C SER A 103 7.62 22.39 -20.73
N ARG A 104 6.91 23.15 -19.87
CA ARG A 104 6.08 24.30 -20.33
C ARG A 104 6.93 25.40 -20.96
N GLN A 105 8.08 25.74 -20.36
CA GLN A 105 9.00 26.74 -20.92
C GLN A 105 9.51 26.31 -22.30
N VAL A 106 9.94 25.05 -22.42
CA VAL A 106 10.46 24.47 -23.66
C VAL A 106 9.38 24.45 -24.76
N LEU A 107 8.17 23.98 -24.44
CA LEU A 107 7.04 23.97 -25.38
C LEU A 107 6.60 25.38 -25.78
N ARG A 108 6.67 26.37 -24.88
CA ARG A 108 6.33 27.76 -25.22
C ARG A 108 7.34 28.39 -26.19
N ASN A 109 8.63 28.19 -25.93
CA ASN A 109 9.69 28.91 -26.64
C ASN A 109 10.17 28.21 -27.91
N TYR A 110 10.08 26.87 -27.96
CA TYR A 110 10.77 26.07 -28.98
C TYR A 110 9.88 25.07 -29.72
N LYS A 111 8.57 25.02 -29.48
CA LYS A 111 7.66 24.06 -30.14
C LYS A 111 7.76 24.07 -31.67
N LYS A 112 7.97 25.22 -32.30
CA LYS A 112 8.13 25.34 -33.77
C LYS A 112 9.46 24.78 -34.29
N ARG A 113 10.48 24.68 -33.43
CA ARG A 113 11.81 24.17 -33.78
C ARG A 113 11.96 22.66 -33.50
N MET A 114 10.97 22.05 -32.87
CA MET A 114 10.98 20.62 -32.55
C MET A 114 10.35 19.79 -33.67
N HIS A 115 10.92 18.61 -33.93
CA HIS A 115 10.23 17.57 -34.70
C HIS A 115 9.06 17.02 -33.89
N GLY A 116 8.00 16.56 -34.58
CA GLY A 116 6.75 16.13 -33.95
C GLY A 116 6.90 15.04 -32.88
N SER A 117 7.86 14.12 -33.02
CA SER A 117 8.15 13.08 -32.02
C SER A 117 8.65 13.64 -30.69
N HIS A 118 9.54 14.62 -30.71
CA HIS A 118 10.08 15.25 -29.49
C HIS A 118 9.02 16.09 -28.79
N ALA A 119 8.23 16.87 -29.54
CA ALA A 119 7.13 17.64 -28.97
C ALA A 119 6.12 16.72 -28.26
N LYS A 120 5.85 15.54 -28.84
CA LYS A 120 5.03 14.49 -28.22
C LYS A 120 5.68 13.93 -26.95
N GLU A 121 6.98 13.66 -26.94
CA GLU A 121 7.70 13.18 -25.75
C GLU A 121 7.62 14.18 -24.59
N PHE A 122 7.82 15.48 -24.85
CA PHE A 122 7.65 16.54 -23.83
C PHE A 122 6.21 16.67 -23.35
N GLN A 123 5.22 16.51 -24.24
CA GLN A 123 3.82 16.57 -23.85
C GLN A 123 3.44 15.38 -22.96
N LEU A 124 3.89 14.18 -23.27
CA LEU A 124 3.69 13.00 -22.42
C LEU A 124 4.38 13.16 -21.06
N SER A 125 5.62 13.67 -21.05
CA SER A 125 6.37 13.98 -19.81
C SER A 125 5.63 15.02 -18.96
N LEU A 126 5.07 16.04 -19.60
CA LEU A 126 4.27 17.07 -18.94
C LEU A 126 3.01 16.47 -18.31
N GLU A 127 2.20 15.74 -19.07
CA GLU A 127 0.97 15.09 -18.58
C GLU A 127 1.26 14.11 -17.42
N ALA A 128 2.33 13.33 -17.54
CA ALA A 128 2.78 12.42 -16.49
C ALA A 128 3.23 13.17 -15.23
N ALA A 129 4.03 14.24 -15.37
CA ALA A 129 4.47 15.07 -14.26
C ALA A 129 3.31 15.81 -13.60
N GLU A 130 2.28 16.23 -14.35
CA GLU A 130 1.11 16.92 -13.79
C GLU A 130 0.33 15.97 -12.89
N ARG A 131 0.12 14.74 -13.35
CA ARG A 131 -0.51 13.70 -12.56
C ARG A 131 0.30 13.38 -11.30
N LYS A 132 1.62 13.18 -11.43
CA LYS A 132 2.49 12.82 -10.30
C LYS A 132 2.67 13.96 -9.28
N ASP A 133 2.73 15.22 -9.73
CA ASP A 133 2.70 16.39 -8.83
C ASP A 133 1.39 16.44 -8.02
N ARG A 134 0.23 16.26 -8.68
CA ARG A 134 -1.07 16.22 -7.98
C ARG A 134 -1.12 15.11 -6.93
N GLN A 135 -0.58 13.93 -7.22
CA GLN A 135 -0.49 12.82 -6.26
C GLN A 135 0.42 13.18 -5.07
N THR A 136 1.68 13.52 -5.35
CA THR A 136 2.71 13.71 -4.31
C THR A 136 2.47 14.94 -3.41
N ARG A 137 1.88 16.01 -3.96
CA ARG A 137 1.70 17.28 -3.25
C ARG A 137 0.29 17.47 -2.70
N LEU A 138 -0.72 17.05 -3.45
CA LEU A 138 -2.13 17.31 -3.11
C LEU A 138 -2.86 16.05 -2.63
N GLY A 139 -2.24 14.87 -2.71
CA GLY A 139 -2.89 13.62 -2.35
C GLY A 139 -4.05 13.25 -3.27
N ARG A 140 -4.06 13.75 -4.52
CA ARG A 140 -5.15 13.50 -5.48
C ARG A 140 -4.81 12.33 -6.39
N PHE A 141 -5.48 11.21 -6.17
CA PHE A 141 -5.28 9.96 -6.90
C PHE A 141 -6.46 9.60 -7.80
N GLU A 142 -7.57 10.33 -7.71
CA GLU A 142 -8.88 10.00 -8.27
C GLU A 142 -8.84 9.85 -9.79
N ASP A 143 -8.23 10.79 -10.51
CA ASP A 143 -8.14 10.74 -11.97
C ASP A 143 -7.45 9.45 -12.47
N GLY A 144 -6.41 9.01 -11.76
CA GLY A 144 -5.63 7.82 -12.13
C GLY A 144 -6.35 6.52 -11.79
N ILE A 145 -7.07 6.51 -10.67
CA ILE A 145 -7.92 5.40 -10.25
C ILE A 145 -9.08 5.28 -11.26
N ASP A 146 -9.85 6.34 -11.50
CA ASP A 146 -10.96 6.37 -12.46
C ASP A 146 -10.54 5.91 -13.87
N THR A 147 -9.46 6.49 -14.42
CA THR A 147 -8.98 6.14 -15.78
C THR A 147 -8.57 4.67 -15.89
N PHE A 148 -7.99 4.10 -14.84
CA PHE A 148 -7.62 2.69 -14.82
C PHE A 148 -8.84 1.76 -14.89
N TRP A 149 -9.91 2.12 -14.17
CA TRP A 149 -11.13 1.31 -14.12
C TRP A 149 -12.04 1.49 -15.33
N ASP A 150 -11.81 2.50 -16.18
CA ASP A 150 -12.56 2.76 -17.42
C ASP A 150 -12.02 2.01 -18.65
N LEU A 151 -10.88 1.33 -18.54
CA LEU A 151 -10.31 0.52 -19.62
C LEU A 151 -11.13 -0.76 -19.80
N SER A 152 -12.07 -0.73 -20.75
CA SER A 152 -13.05 -1.79 -21.05
C SER A 152 -12.47 -3.06 -21.68
N THR A 153 -11.15 -3.17 -21.90
CA THR A 153 -10.53 -4.33 -22.56
C THR A 153 -9.12 -4.66 -22.06
N GLY A 154 -8.87 -5.95 -21.80
CA GLY A 154 -7.57 -6.48 -21.36
C GLY A 154 -7.44 -6.62 -19.84
N ILE A 155 -6.42 -7.33 -19.34
CA ILE A 155 -6.07 -7.23 -17.92
C ILE A 155 -5.35 -5.89 -17.74
N PRO A 156 -5.99 -4.87 -17.17
CA PRO A 156 -5.35 -3.57 -17.08
C PRO A 156 -4.25 -3.68 -16.02
N VAL A 157 -3.03 -3.23 -16.34
CA VAL A 157 -1.94 -3.14 -15.36
C VAL A 157 -2.26 -1.97 -14.43
N PRO A 158 -2.41 -2.18 -13.10
CA PRO A 158 -2.74 -1.09 -12.19
C PRO A 158 -1.75 0.07 -12.31
N PRO A 159 -2.22 1.33 -12.30
CA PRO A 159 -1.37 2.48 -12.55
C PRO A 159 -0.32 2.57 -11.45
N SER A 160 0.90 2.95 -11.86
CA SER A 160 1.92 3.35 -10.90
C SER A 160 1.44 4.60 -10.15
N MET A 161 1.48 4.51 -8.83
CA MET A 161 1.09 5.57 -7.91
C MET A 161 2.32 6.08 -7.16
N GLU A 162 2.44 7.40 -7.07
CA GLU A 162 3.46 8.03 -6.25
C GLU A 162 3.05 8.06 -4.78
N GLU A 163 4.05 8.19 -3.91
CA GLU A 163 3.81 8.33 -2.47
C GLU A 163 3.20 9.69 -2.15
N TYR A 164 2.50 9.76 -1.02
CA TYR A 164 1.93 10.99 -0.48
C TYR A 164 2.06 10.95 1.04
N VAL A 165 2.44 12.06 1.65
CA VAL A 165 2.42 12.22 3.12
C VAL A 165 1.60 13.45 3.42
N GLY A 166 0.46 13.23 4.09
CA GLY A 166 -0.48 14.25 4.47
C GLY A 166 -0.22 14.80 5.87
N PRO A 167 -1.26 15.16 6.63
CA PRO A 167 -1.15 15.93 7.87
C PRO A 167 -0.78 15.04 9.07
N VAL A 168 0.37 14.37 8.99
CA VAL A 168 0.85 13.46 10.03
C VAL A 168 2.26 13.80 10.51
N GLU A 169 2.57 13.43 11.74
CA GLU A 169 3.89 13.59 12.36
C GLU A 169 4.27 12.35 13.16
N ILE A 170 5.57 12.12 13.37
CA ILE A 170 6.06 11.02 14.19
C ILE A 170 6.41 11.56 15.57
N LYS A 171 5.92 10.90 16.62
CA LYS A 171 6.26 11.21 18.01
C LYS A 171 6.66 9.97 18.76
N ARG A 172 7.30 10.18 19.91
CA ARG A 172 7.66 9.12 20.84
C ARG A 172 6.44 8.73 21.65
N VAL A 173 6.31 7.43 21.91
CA VAL A 173 5.25 6.86 22.74
C VAL A 173 5.90 6.05 23.84
N ASP A 174 5.63 6.42 25.08
CA ASP A 174 6.19 5.74 26.24
C ASP A 174 5.76 4.27 26.27
N GLY A 175 6.74 3.37 26.37
CA GLY A 175 6.51 1.92 26.35
C GLY A 175 6.17 1.30 24.99
N MET A 176 5.89 2.10 23.94
CA MET A 176 5.61 1.59 22.57
C MET A 176 6.62 2.09 21.52
N GLY A 177 7.57 2.94 21.93
CA GLY A 177 8.64 3.44 21.07
C GLY A 177 8.20 4.67 20.29
N ARG A 178 7.67 4.47 19.08
CA ARG A 178 7.27 5.56 18.17
C ARG A 178 5.80 5.37 17.75
N GLY A 179 5.17 6.46 17.36
CA GLY A 179 3.80 6.48 16.84
C GLY A 179 3.66 7.56 15.78
N VAL A 180 2.64 7.42 14.95
CA VAL A 180 2.26 8.43 13.95
C VAL A 180 1.03 9.16 14.47
N PHE A 181 1.01 10.48 14.39
CA PHE A 181 -0.02 11.33 15.01
C PHE A 181 -0.62 12.29 14.00
N ALA A 182 -1.88 12.65 14.19
CA ALA A 182 -2.55 13.67 13.39
C ALA A 182 -2.07 15.08 13.78
N THR A 183 -1.70 15.90 12.79
CA THR A 183 -1.27 17.31 13.01
C THR A 183 -2.44 18.30 13.05
N ARG A 184 -3.63 17.87 12.63
CA ARG A 184 -4.90 18.61 12.67
C ARG A 184 -6.08 17.64 12.87
N ASP A 185 -7.27 18.19 13.10
CA ASP A 185 -8.51 17.41 13.06
C ASP A 185 -8.73 16.85 11.64
N LEU A 186 -9.18 15.59 11.59
CA LEU A 186 -9.41 14.81 10.37
C LEU A 186 -10.81 14.21 10.39
N ALA A 187 -11.54 14.38 9.29
CA ALA A 187 -12.82 13.73 9.05
C ALA A 187 -12.62 12.28 8.55
N PRO A 188 -13.62 11.39 8.75
CA PRO A 188 -13.63 10.07 8.13
C PRO A 188 -13.42 10.13 6.60
N GLY A 189 -12.61 9.22 6.07
CA GLY A 189 -12.27 9.10 4.65
C GLY A 189 -11.12 10.00 4.17
N GLU A 190 -10.68 10.97 4.97
CA GLU A 190 -9.56 11.84 4.62
C GLU A 190 -8.26 11.04 4.43
N LEU A 191 -7.50 11.38 3.38
CA LEU A 191 -6.23 10.74 3.05
C LEU A 191 -5.13 11.16 4.02
N LEU A 192 -4.50 10.17 4.66
CA LEU A 192 -3.41 10.36 5.61
C LEU A 192 -2.07 10.28 4.90
N PHE A 193 -1.83 9.18 4.19
CA PHE A 193 -0.64 8.98 3.37
C PHE A 193 -0.83 7.80 2.40
N VAL A 194 0.00 7.77 1.37
CA VAL A 194 0.12 6.68 0.39
C VAL A 194 1.57 6.22 0.42
N SER A 195 1.80 4.93 0.63
CA SER A 195 3.14 4.36 0.76
C SER A 195 3.32 3.18 -0.18
N ASN A 196 4.44 3.16 -0.88
CA ASN A 196 4.84 2.07 -1.74
C ASN A 196 5.67 1.06 -0.94
N SER A 197 5.58 -0.23 -1.29
CA SER A 197 6.44 -1.22 -0.63
C SER A 197 7.89 -1.02 -1.06
N LEU A 198 8.82 -1.11 -0.11
CA LEU A 198 10.25 -1.14 -0.40
C LEU A 198 10.69 -2.54 -0.87
N VAL A 199 10.05 -3.56 -0.29
CA VAL A 199 10.24 -4.97 -0.61
C VAL A 199 8.87 -5.61 -0.50
N THR A 200 8.53 -6.46 -1.47
CA THR A 200 7.36 -7.33 -1.43
C THR A 200 7.80 -8.78 -1.54
N ILE A 201 7.19 -9.66 -0.75
CA ILE A 201 7.33 -11.11 -0.86
C ILE A 201 5.97 -11.77 -1.00
N ARG A 202 5.99 -12.96 -1.61
CA ARG A 202 4.83 -13.85 -1.74
C ARG A 202 4.91 -14.96 -0.68
N ILE A 203 3.83 -15.20 0.06
CA ILE A 203 3.74 -16.18 1.14
C ILE A 203 2.62 -17.17 0.83
N PRO A 204 2.93 -18.42 0.45
CA PRO A 204 1.92 -19.43 0.15
C PRO A 204 1.00 -19.75 1.32
N VAL A 205 -0.31 -19.70 1.09
CA VAL A 205 -1.36 -19.94 2.11
C VAL A 205 -1.33 -21.38 2.62
N GLU A 206 -0.89 -22.34 1.81
CA GLU A 206 -0.70 -23.75 2.21
C GLU A 206 0.32 -23.94 3.35
N SER A 207 1.15 -22.93 3.62
CA SER A 207 2.16 -22.97 4.69
C SER A 207 1.74 -22.26 5.99
N MET A 208 0.45 -21.96 6.16
CA MET A 208 -0.11 -21.40 7.40
C MET A 208 -0.57 -22.48 8.39
N ASP A 209 0.16 -23.60 8.47
CA ASP A 209 0.06 -24.54 9.58
C ASP A 209 0.53 -23.83 10.86
N SER A 210 -0.41 -23.59 11.78
CA SER A 210 -0.26 -22.75 12.99
C SER A 210 0.15 -21.29 12.71
N HIS A 211 -0.68 -20.35 13.17
CA HIS A 211 -0.53 -18.92 12.85
C HIS A 211 0.78 -18.28 13.39
N GLU A 212 1.38 -18.80 14.47
CA GLU A 212 2.62 -18.25 15.04
C GLU A 212 3.87 -18.58 14.21
N GLU A 213 3.99 -19.82 13.72
CA GLU A 213 5.18 -20.28 13.00
C GLU A 213 5.27 -19.69 11.58
N SER A 214 4.12 -19.47 10.95
CA SER A 214 4.01 -18.87 9.61
C SER A 214 4.41 -17.38 9.56
N ASN A 215 4.09 -16.60 10.59
CA ASN A 215 4.43 -15.17 10.66
C ASN A 215 5.92 -14.95 10.92
N ALA A 216 6.53 -15.73 11.82
CA ALA A 216 7.98 -15.69 12.06
C ALA A 216 8.77 -16.07 10.79
N LYS A 217 8.29 -17.07 10.05
CA LYS A 217 8.87 -17.49 8.76
C LYS A 217 8.72 -16.40 7.70
N SER A 218 7.58 -15.71 7.67
CA SER A 218 7.31 -14.59 6.75
C SER A 218 8.17 -13.36 7.05
N ALA A 219 8.29 -12.97 8.33
CA ALA A 219 9.18 -11.90 8.76
C ALA A 219 10.65 -12.22 8.42
N LYS A 220 11.10 -13.46 8.62
CA LYS A 220 12.44 -13.91 8.24
C LYS A 220 12.68 -13.84 6.73
N LYS A 221 11.69 -14.22 5.91
CA LYS A 221 11.75 -14.09 4.43
C LYS A 221 11.82 -12.63 4.00
N LEU A 222 11.00 -11.74 4.58
CA LEU A 222 11.02 -10.29 4.33
C LEU A 222 12.40 -9.72 4.64
N LEU A 223 12.96 -10.07 5.80
CA LEU A 223 14.28 -9.60 6.20
C LEU A 223 15.39 -10.11 5.28
N GLN A 224 15.32 -11.36 4.83
CA GLN A 224 16.29 -11.91 3.88
C GLN A 224 16.20 -11.22 2.51
N ALA A 225 14.98 -10.93 2.03
CA ALA A 225 14.76 -10.18 0.80
C ALA A 225 15.33 -8.76 0.92
N LEU A 226 15.06 -8.07 2.03
CA LEU A 226 15.64 -6.75 2.31
C LEU A 226 17.17 -6.78 2.31
N LYS A 227 17.78 -7.74 3.01
CA LYS A 227 19.23 -7.93 3.05
C LYS A 227 19.83 -8.21 1.67
N ARG A 228 19.13 -8.95 0.80
CA ARG A 228 19.55 -9.18 -0.59
C ARG A 228 19.47 -7.90 -1.42
N CYS A 229 18.40 -7.13 -1.29
CA CYS A 229 18.25 -5.84 -1.96
C CYS A 229 19.40 -4.89 -1.60
N VAL A 230 19.75 -4.75 -0.32
CA VAL A 230 20.88 -3.91 0.11
C VAL A 230 22.20 -4.36 -0.54
N ARG A 231 22.48 -5.68 -0.53
CA ARG A 231 23.71 -6.22 -1.14
C ARG A 231 23.78 -6.05 -2.67
N HIS A 232 22.67 -6.25 -3.38
CA HIS A 232 22.64 -6.15 -4.83
C HIS A 232 22.73 -4.71 -5.35
N ALA A 233 22.37 -3.73 -4.53
CA ALA A 233 22.50 -2.31 -4.88
C ALA A 233 23.96 -1.80 -4.83
N GLU A 234 24.96 -2.67 -4.65
CA GLU A 234 26.39 -2.31 -4.46
C GLU A 234 26.58 -1.29 -3.32
N LEU A 235 25.69 -1.32 -2.33
CA LEU A 235 25.76 -0.47 -1.14
C LEU A 235 26.66 -1.18 -0.14
N ASP A 236 27.95 -0.85 -0.17
CA ASP A 236 28.97 -1.44 0.70
C ASP A 236 28.68 -1.20 2.20
N LYS A 237 27.82 -0.23 2.55
CA LYS A 237 27.36 0.02 3.93
C LYS A 237 25.87 0.40 3.97
N LEU A 238 25.16 -0.18 4.93
CA LEU A 238 23.78 0.23 5.28
C LEU A 238 23.70 1.70 5.72
N GLU A 239 24.84 2.31 6.06
CA GLU A 239 25.00 3.70 6.44
C GLU A 239 24.63 4.71 5.35
N ASP A 240 24.59 4.26 4.10
CA ASP A 240 24.33 5.12 2.94
C ASP A 240 22.83 5.36 2.67
N LEU A 241 21.94 4.66 3.37
CA LEU A 241 20.48 4.72 3.16
C LEU A 241 19.73 5.20 4.41
N SER A 242 19.49 6.52 4.52
CA SER A 242 18.80 7.10 5.68
C SER A 242 17.45 6.40 5.99
N GLN A 243 16.58 6.19 4.99
CA GLN A 243 15.28 5.51 5.16
C GLN A 243 15.40 4.05 5.61
N LEU A 244 16.41 3.30 5.15
CA LEU A 244 16.61 1.89 5.50
C LEU A 244 17.32 1.74 6.84
N GLN A 245 18.23 2.66 7.21
CA GLN A 245 18.75 2.75 8.58
C GLN A 245 17.61 2.92 9.60
N PHE A 246 16.62 3.77 9.32
CA PHE A 246 15.46 3.98 10.20
C PHE A 246 14.56 2.73 10.34
N LEU A 247 14.47 1.91 9.28
CA LEU A 247 13.74 0.63 9.29
C LEU A 247 14.50 -0.49 10.00
N VAL A 248 15.84 -0.48 9.95
CA VAL A 248 16.69 -1.43 10.67
C VAL A 248 16.73 -1.14 12.18
N GLN A 249 16.37 0.08 12.60
CA GLN A 249 16.16 0.47 14.00
C GLN A 249 14.82 0.00 14.59
N ILE A 250 14.02 -0.82 13.90
CA ILE A 250 12.90 -1.54 14.52
C ILE A 250 13.50 -2.66 15.38
N ASP A 251 13.37 -2.53 16.70
CA ASP A 251 13.91 -3.34 17.83
C ASP A 251 13.80 -4.87 17.72
N ALA A 252 13.24 -5.42 16.63
CA ALA A 252 13.05 -6.86 16.41
C ALA A 252 14.14 -7.55 15.59
N LEU A 253 15.18 -6.86 15.12
CA LEU A 253 16.20 -7.43 14.23
C LEU A 253 17.44 -7.90 15.00
N GLY A 254 17.28 -8.97 15.79
CA GLY A 254 18.37 -9.65 16.51
C GLY A 254 19.53 -10.10 15.60
N GLY A 255 20.54 -9.24 15.45
CA GLY A 255 21.80 -9.49 14.76
C GLY A 255 22.89 -8.53 15.25
N PRO A 256 24.17 -8.82 15.00
CA PRO A 256 25.31 -8.11 15.60
C PRO A 256 25.59 -6.83 14.80
N TYR A 257 24.72 -5.84 14.95
CA TYR A 257 24.87 -4.50 14.39
C TYR A 257 24.78 -3.49 15.54
N PRO A 258 25.46 -2.33 15.42
CA PRO A 258 26.02 -1.61 16.55
C PRO A 258 25.03 -1.45 17.70
N THR A 259 25.39 -2.07 18.81
CA THR A 259 24.70 -2.10 20.09
C THR A 259 24.84 -0.78 20.87
N GLU A 260 25.42 0.25 20.27
CA GLU A 260 25.37 1.58 20.85
C GLU A 260 24.02 2.21 20.50
N PRO A 261 23.24 2.68 21.50
CA PRO A 261 21.94 3.26 21.27
C PRO A 261 22.14 4.60 20.54
N MET A 262 22.11 4.57 19.21
CA MET A 262 21.81 5.78 18.45
C MET A 262 20.50 6.31 19.01
N ILE A 263 20.52 7.56 19.45
CA ILE A 263 19.51 8.19 20.28
C ILE A 263 18.11 7.83 19.77
N ARG A 264 17.26 7.37 20.71
CA ARG A 264 15.84 6.99 20.57
C ARG A 264 14.95 8.18 20.18
N ASP A 265 15.34 8.95 19.17
CA ASP A 265 14.63 10.13 18.68
C ASP A 265 13.77 9.80 17.46
N CYS A 266 12.69 10.56 17.28
CA CYS A 266 11.81 10.42 16.13
C CYS A 266 12.50 10.92 14.87
N PRO A 267 12.54 10.12 13.77
CA PRO A 267 13.12 10.59 12.53
C PRO A 267 12.34 11.79 11.99
N PRO A 268 13.02 12.82 11.45
CA PRO A 268 12.38 13.95 10.79
C PRO A 268 11.41 13.50 9.68
N MET A 269 10.22 14.12 9.63
CA MET A 269 9.18 13.79 8.64
C MET A 269 9.66 13.90 7.17
N ARG A 270 10.65 14.76 6.90
CA ARG A 270 11.22 14.96 5.56
C ARG A 270 11.76 13.68 4.90
N TYR A 271 12.14 12.68 5.70
CA TYR A 271 12.58 11.38 5.19
C TYR A 271 11.45 10.55 4.61
N PHE A 272 10.20 10.80 5.00
CA PHE A 272 9.03 10.07 4.50
C PHE A 272 8.27 10.87 3.44
N SER A 273 8.44 12.19 3.41
CA SER A 273 7.75 13.06 2.48
C SER A 273 8.32 13.00 1.05
N PRO A 274 7.47 12.89 0.01
CA PRO A 274 7.87 13.07 -1.39
C PRO A 274 8.53 14.45 -1.61
N VAL A 275 9.53 14.55 -2.49
CA VAL A 275 10.28 15.81 -2.68
C VAL A 275 9.36 16.97 -3.05
N ASN A 276 8.42 16.75 -3.98
CA ASN A 276 7.47 17.82 -4.37
C ASN A 276 6.50 18.20 -3.26
N GLY A 277 6.26 17.29 -2.30
CA GLY A 277 5.47 17.56 -1.12
C GLY A 277 6.19 18.42 -0.07
N LEU A 278 7.51 18.58 -0.18
CA LEU A 278 8.30 19.43 0.73
C LEU A 278 8.24 20.91 0.35
N PRO A 279 8.29 21.82 1.35
CA PRO A 279 8.45 23.25 1.14
C PRO A 279 9.68 23.56 0.25
N PRO A 280 9.63 24.57 -0.65
CA PRO A 280 10.74 24.88 -1.56
C PRO A 280 12.10 25.12 -0.88
N GLN A 281 12.10 25.66 0.34
CA GLN A 281 13.32 25.94 1.12
C GLN A 281 14.00 24.65 1.61
N GLU A 282 13.21 23.61 1.91
CA GLU A 282 13.71 22.32 2.38
C GLU A 282 14.22 21.42 1.25
N ARG A 283 13.79 21.67 0.00
CA ARG A 283 14.29 20.93 -1.18
C ARG A 283 15.80 21.06 -1.36
N LYS A 284 16.36 22.23 -1.02
CA LYS A 284 17.83 22.48 -1.07
C LYS A 284 18.60 21.76 0.02
N ILE A 285 17.97 21.45 1.15
CA ILE A 285 18.61 20.66 2.23
C ILE A 285 18.89 19.24 1.72
N LEU A 286 18.04 18.74 0.82
CA LEU A 286 18.26 17.46 0.16
C LEU A 286 19.44 17.48 -0.83
N ASP A 287 20.05 18.62 -1.20
CA ASP A 287 21.23 18.66 -2.06
C ASP A 287 22.43 17.90 -1.50
N GLN A 288 22.56 17.85 -0.17
CA GLN A 288 23.59 17.04 0.48
C GLN A 288 23.22 15.55 0.42
N ASP A 289 21.94 15.22 0.63
CA ASP A 289 21.41 13.86 0.50
C ASP A 289 21.42 13.37 -0.97
N TYR A 290 21.39 14.26 -1.97
CA TYR A 290 21.55 13.95 -3.40
C TYR A 290 23.01 13.69 -3.79
N LYS A 291 23.96 14.18 -2.99
CA LYS A 291 25.41 13.93 -3.14
C LYS A 291 25.86 12.69 -2.38
N HIS A 292 25.18 12.34 -1.28
CA HIS A 292 25.27 11.05 -0.60
C HIS A 292 24.43 10.01 -1.39
N PRO A 293 24.69 8.69 -1.32
CA PRO A 293 23.84 7.68 -1.97
C PRO A 293 22.49 7.50 -1.26
N THR A 294 21.84 8.58 -0.82
CA THR A 294 20.43 8.53 -0.42
C THR A 294 19.62 8.39 -1.69
N LEU A 295 19.60 7.17 -2.20
CA LEU A 295 18.68 6.77 -3.23
C LEU A 295 17.28 7.02 -2.69
N ARG A 296 16.63 8.10 -3.17
CA ARG A 296 15.21 7.98 -3.52
C ARG A 296 15.17 7.07 -4.74
N THR A 297 15.48 5.79 -4.53
CA THR A 297 15.43 4.77 -5.57
C THR A 297 14.02 4.82 -6.12
N ASN A 298 13.85 5.31 -7.35
CA ASN A 298 12.98 4.57 -8.24
C ASN A 298 13.70 3.23 -8.39
N PHE A 299 13.27 2.26 -7.60
CA PHE A 299 13.69 0.89 -7.81
C PHE A 299 13.32 0.55 -9.25
N ASP A 300 14.32 0.29 -10.09
CA ASP A 300 14.10 -0.06 -11.49
C ASP A 300 13.09 -1.21 -11.57
N ASP A 301 12.11 -1.04 -12.45
CA ASP A 301 11.10 -2.04 -12.80
C ASP A 301 11.77 -3.36 -13.18
N GLU A 302 12.99 -3.36 -13.77
CA GLU A 302 13.72 -4.58 -14.17
C GLU A 302 14.35 -5.34 -12.97
N MET A 303 14.97 -4.62 -12.02
CA MET A 303 15.62 -5.20 -10.84
C MET A 303 14.59 -5.74 -9.83
N LEU A 304 13.42 -5.09 -9.75
CA LEU A 304 12.25 -5.63 -9.05
C LEU A 304 11.55 -6.75 -9.85
N ARG A 305 11.49 -6.68 -11.19
CA ARG A 305 10.87 -7.73 -12.04
C ARG A 305 11.53 -9.10 -11.92
N LYS A 306 12.82 -9.20 -11.63
CA LYS A 306 13.47 -10.49 -11.38
C LYS A 306 13.07 -11.13 -10.04
N ILE A 307 12.45 -10.36 -9.14
CA ILE A 307 11.97 -10.83 -7.82
C ILE A 307 10.43 -10.94 -7.80
N VAL A 308 9.72 -10.22 -8.69
CA VAL A 308 8.26 -10.22 -8.80
C VAL A 308 7.79 -11.16 -9.92
N GLU A 309 7.68 -12.45 -9.61
CA GLU A 309 6.85 -13.36 -10.41
C GLU A 309 5.35 -13.16 -10.08
N ARG A 310 4.66 -12.53 -11.04
CA ARG A 310 3.23 -12.66 -11.43
C ARG A 310 2.16 -12.88 -10.32
N ARG A 311 1.30 -11.84 -10.20
CA ARG A 311 -0.15 -11.78 -9.83
C ARG A 311 -0.68 -12.64 -8.67
N GLN A 312 -1.33 -11.99 -7.68
CA GLN A 312 -2.79 -11.87 -7.55
C GLN A 312 -3.21 -11.19 -6.22
N PHE A 313 -4.37 -10.53 -6.28
CA PHE A 313 -5.13 -10.05 -5.12
C PHE A 313 -5.74 -11.25 -4.43
N SER A 314 -5.59 -11.34 -3.11
CA SER A 314 -6.58 -11.98 -2.24
C SER A 314 -6.14 -11.91 -0.78
N HIS A 315 -6.77 -11.02 0.00
CA HIS A 315 -7.01 -11.30 1.42
C HIS A 315 -8.26 -12.19 1.59
N TRP A 316 -8.74 -12.78 0.48
CA TRP A 316 -10.01 -13.44 0.39
C TRP A 316 -10.04 -14.43 -0.78
N ALA A 317 -10.56 -15.62 -0.51
CA ALA A 317 -10.85 -16.71 -1.44
C ALA A 317 -9.64 -17.40 -2.13
N THR A 318 -9.56 -18.72 -1.90
CA THR A 318 -8.63 -19.73 -2.45
C THR A 318 -7.26 -19.81 -1.78
N ASN A 319 -6.58 -20.95 -1.93
CA ASN A 319 -5.24 -21.28 -1.41
C ASN A 319 -4.12 -20.40 -2.00
N ASN A 320 -4.41 -19.13 -2.34
CA ASN A 320 -3.51 -18.25 -3.06
C ASN A 320 -2.66 -17.41 -2.11
N ASP A 321 -1.37 -17.39 -2.38
CA ASP A 321 -0.32 -16.75 -1.59
C ASP A 321 -0.58 -15.27 -1.23
N GLU A 322 -0.26 -14.89 0.01
CA GLU A 322 -0.30 -13.50 0.49
C GLU A 322 0.89 -12.69 -0.03
N LEU A 323 0.66 -11.49 -0.56
CA LEU A 323 1.71 -10.50 -0.80
C LEU A 323 1.90 -9.64 0.46
N ASN A 324 3.06 -9.76 1.09
CA ASN A 324 3.46 -8.93 2.23
C ASN A 324 4.62 -8.01 1.84
N GLY A 325 4.67 -6.81 2.41
CA GLY A 325 5.74 -5.85 2.10
C GLY A 325 6.16 -4.99 3.26
N ILE A 326 7.36 -4.41 3.13
CA ILE A 326 7.93 -3.46 4.10
C ILE A 326 7.59 -2.04 3.65
N TYR A 327 7.03 -1.24 4.56
CA TYR A 327 6.61 0.13 4.28
C TYR A 327 7.22 1.08 5.32
N ALA A 328 7.91 2.13 4.89
CA ALA A 328 8.70 2.99 5.77
C ALA A 328 7.86 3.68 6.88
N LEU A 329 6.97 4.60 6.49
CA LEU A 329 6.13 5.35 7.43
C LEU A 329 5.09 4.47 8.14
N PRO A 330 4.38 3.54 7.45
CA PRO A 330 3.37 2.70 8.11
C PRO A 330 3.93 1.78 9.19
N SER A 331 5.19 1.33 9.08
CA SER A 331 5.85 0.52 10.11
C SER A 331 6.09 1.25 11.44
N LEU A 332 5.81 2.56 11.51
CA LEU A 332 5.90 3.37 12.72
C LEU A 332 4.54 3.59 13.42
N MET A 333 3.43 3.15 12.83
CA MET A 333 2.11 3.21 13.48
C MET A 333 1.97 2.09 14.49
N ASN A 334 1.44 2.38 15.68
CA ASN A 334 1.12 1.35 16.66
C ASN A 334 -0.16 0.58 16.33
N HIS A 335 -0.30 -0.57 16.97
CA HIS A 335 -1.47 -1.41 16.85
C HIS A 335 -2.63 -0.97 17.76
N SER A 336 -3.85 -1.10 17.27
CA SER A 336 -5.05 -1.16 18.12
C SER A 336 -6.05 -2.16 17.54
N CYS A 337 -6.82 -2.82 18.41
CA CYS A 337 -7.95 -3.67 18.00
C CYS A 337 -9.24 -2.88 17.74
N ILE A 338 -9.19 -1.55 17.88
CA ILE A 338 -10.21 -0.57 17.46
C ILE A 338 -9.54 0.56 16.65
N PRO A 339 -8.87 0.21 15.53
CA PRO A 339 -8.03 1.13 14.78
C PRO A 339 -8.83 2.34 14.29
N ASN A 340 -8.17 3.48 14.17
CA ASN A 340 -8.74 4.70 13.57
C ASN A 340 -8.26 4.92 12.14
N VAL A 341 -7.40 4.05 11.61
CA VAL A 341 -6.94 4.07 10.22
C VAL A 341 -7.55 2.90 9.43
N ALA A 342 -8.10 3.23 8.27
CA ALA A 342 -8.47 2.28 7.23
C ALA A 342 -7.37 2.21 6.16
N VAL A 343 -7.14 1.01 5.60
CA VAL A 343 -6.06 0.76 4.66
C VAL A 343 -6.59 0.06 3.43
N THR A 344 -6.31 0.63 2.27
CA THR A 344 -6.61 0.04 0.97
C THR A 344 -5.32 -0.35 0.29
N THR A 345 -5.21 -1.61 -0.14
CA THR A 345 -4.01 -2.10 -0.85
C THR A 345 -4.29 -2.15 -2.36
N MET A 346 -3.39 -1.57 -3.14
CA MET A 346 -3.42 -1.52 -4.60
C MET A 346 -2.25 -2.33 -5.15
N GLN A 347 -2.54 -3.42 -5.86
CA GLN A 347 -1.50 -4.31 -6.38
C GLN A 347 -0.97 -3.90 -7.76
N ASN A 348 -0.38 -2.73 -7.82
CA ASN A 348 0.47 -2.32 -8.94
C ASN A 348 1.88 -2.94 -8.81
N ALA A 349 2.81 -2.52 -9.67
CA ALA A 349 4.19 -3.00 -9.67
C ALA A 349 4.91 -2.87 -8.31
N THR A 350 4.49 -1.93 -7.45
CA THR A 350 5.14 -1.62 -6.17
C THR A 350 4.30 -1.95 -4.95
N VAL A 351 3.12 -2.58 -5.12
CA VAL A 351 2.14 -2.87 -4.07
C VAL A 351 1.92 -1.66 -3.14
N THR A 352 1.18 -0.68 -3.62
CA THR A 352 0.86 0.56 -2.90
C THR A 352 -0.20 0.35 -1.82
N LYS A 353 -0.02 0.96 -0.64
CA LYS A 353 -1.07 1.07 0.39
C LYS A 353 -1.50 2.52 0.56
N MET A 354 -2.82 2.75 0.57
CA MET A 354 -3.45 4.04 0.86
C MET A 354 -4.03 3.98 2.27
N TYR A 355 -3.69 4.97 3.10
CA TYR A 355 -4.10 5.06 4.49
C TYR A 355 -5.05 6.24 4.66
N ARG A 356 -6.23 5.99 5.22
CA ARG A 356 -7.29 6.99 5.39
C ARG A 356 -7.83 6.96 6.81
N ALA A 357 -8.33 8.09 7.27
CA ALA A 357 -9.02 8.16 8.55
C ALA A 357 -10.28 7.29 8.50
N GLY A 358 -10.33 6.19 9.26
CA GLY A 358 -11.52 5.33 9.33
C GLY A 358 -12.64 5.97 10.15
N LYS A 359 -12.28 6.81 11.12
CA LYS A 359 -13.21 7.59 11.95
C LYS A 359 -12.70 9.01 12.10
N LYS A 360 -13.44 9.87 12.80
CA LYS A 360 -12.96 11.20 13.16
C LYS A 360 -11.71 11.07 14.04
N ILE A 361 -10.65 11.81 13.71
CA ILE A 361 -9.39 11.81 14.46
C ILE A 361 -9.08 13.24 14.86
N LYS A 362 -8.79 13.47 16.14
CA LYS A 362 -8.44 14.81 16.64
C LYS A 362 -6.97 15.12 16.45
N LYS A 363 -6.66 16.42 16.34
CA LYS A 363 -5.27 16.88 16.40
C LYS A 363 -4.57 16.30 17.62
N GLY A 364 -3.40 15.70 17.41
CA GLY A 364 -2.58 15.10 18.46
C GLY A 364 -3.00 13.68 18.85
N GLU A 365 -4.05 13.11 18.26
CA GLU A 365 -4.35 11.69 18.44
C GLU A 365 -3.40 10.81 17.60
N GLU A 366 -3.07 9.65 18.16
CA GLU A 366 -2.27 8.64 17.50
C GLU A 366 -3.08 7.90 16.44
N LEU A 367 -2.42 7.54 15.35
CA LEU A 367 -2.94 6.74 14.26
C LEU A 367 -2.62 5.27 14.52
N PHE A 368 -3.67 4.44 14.54
CA PHE A 368 -3.59 3.02 14.82
C PHE A 368 -4.02 2.19 13.61
N TYR A 369 -3.23 1.16 13.32
CA TYR A 369 -3.50 0.18 12.29
C TYR A 369 -3.57 -1.24 12.89
N ALA A 370 -4.50 -2.05 12.40
CA ALA A 370 -4.57 -3.46 12.79
C ALA A 370 -3.48 -4.26 12.07
N TYR A 371 -2.49 -4.78 12.80
CA TYR A 371 -1.40 -5.57 12.21
C TYR A 371 -1.85 -6.95 11.75
N PHE A 372 -2.98 -7.42 12.27
CA PHE A 372 -3.53 -8.73 12.02
C PHE A 372 -5.06 -8.66 12.03
N ASN A 373 -5.70 -9.79 11.76
CA ASN A 373 -7.16 -9.89 11.76
C ASN A 373 -7.73 -9.68 13.17
N ILE A 374 -8.40 -8.54 13.38
CA ILE A 374 -9.04 -8.13 14.64
C ILE A 374 -10.49 -8.63 14.80
N TYR A 375 -11.03 -9.36 13.82
CA TYR A 375 -12.36 -9.98 13.84
C TYR A 375 -12.29 -11.45 14.28
N CYS A 376 -11.58 -11.66 15.38
CA CYS A 376 -11.44 -12.97 16.00
C CYS A 376 -11.49 -12.85 17.53
N PRO A 377 -11.76 -13.96 18.23
CA PRO A 377 -11.88 -13.93 19.68
C PRO A 377 -10.62 -13.40 20.36
N LEU A 378 -10.79 -12.79 21.54
CA LEU A 378 -9.73 -12.12 22.28
C LEU A 378 -8.46 -12.98 22.43
N ASP A 379 -8.61 -14.25 22.81
CA ASP A 379 -7.48 -15.17 22.99
C ASP A 379 -6.62 -15.30 21.72
N ALA A 380 -7.27 -15.36 20.55
CA ALA A 380 -6.56 -15.42 19.26
C ALA A 380 -5.86 -14.09 18.95
N ARG A 381 -6.42 -12.95 19.36
CA ARG A 381 -5.78 -11.64 19.22
C ARG A 381 -4.56 -11.50 20.15
N ARG A 382 -4.66 -11.98 21.38
CA ARG A 382 -3.58 -11.98 22.38
C ARG A 382 -2.43 -12.92 22.00
N ALA A 383 -2.74 -14.09 21.44
CA ALA A 383 -1.74 -15.05 20.98
C ALA A 383 -0.91 -14.53 19.80
N TYR A 384 -1.45 -13.64 18.95
CA TYR A 384 -0.75 -13.18 17.75
C TYR A 384 0.58 -12.46 18.05
N TYR A 385 0.62 -11.66 19.12
CA TYR A 385 1.83 -10.97 19.53
C TYR A 385 1.84 -10.78 21.06
N PRO A 386 2.22 -11.82 21.82
CA PRO A 386 2.13 -11.82 23.28
C PRO A 386 2.89 -10.66 23.94
N SER A 387 4.00 -10.24 23.33
CA SER A 387 4.84 -9.14 23.80
C SER A 387 4.26 -7.73 23.57
N LEU A 388 3.27 -7.57 22.68
CA LEU A 388 2.65 -6.28 22.38
C LEU A 388 1.57 -5.94 23.40
N GLY A 389 0.89 -6.95 23.96
CA GLY A 389 -0.03 -6.79 25.08
C GLY A 389 -1.08 -5.68 24.89
N CYS A 390 -1.75 -5.60 23.72
CA CYS A 390 -2.66 -4.50 23.36
C CYS A 390 -3.65 -4.10 24.48
N ARG A 391 -3.56 -2.87 25.00
CA ARG A 391 -4.42 -2.33 26.07
C ARG A 391 -5.47 -1.36 25.56
N CYS A 392 -6.02 -1.60 24.37
CA CYS A 392 -7.13 -0.78 23.88
C CYS A 392 -8.41 -1.14 24.64
N GLU A 393 -9.33 -0.17 24.73
CA GLU A 393 -10.61 -0.27 25.45
C GLU A 393 -11.38 -1.56 25.14
N ARG A 394 -11.47 -1.94 23.86
CA ARG A 394 -12.10 -3.21 23.43
C ARG A 394 -11.45 -4.45 24.03
N CYS A 395 -10.12 -4.50 24.09
CA CYS A 395 -9.43 -5.66 24.65
C CYS A 395 -9.72 -5.80 26.14
N GLU A 396 -9.64 -4.69 26.89
CA GLU A 396 -9.86 -4.67 28.34
C GLU A 396 -11.33 -4.98 28.70
N ASN A 397 -12.28 -4.43 27.93
CA ASN A 397 -13.69 -4.74 28.06
C ASN A 397 -13.98 -6.23 27.81
N GLU A 398 -13.54 -6.77 26.67
CA GLU A 398 -13.74 -8.19 26.35
C GLU A 398 -13.05 -9.11 27.37
N GLU A 399 -11.89 -8.73 27.90
CA GLU A 399 -11.17 -9.49 28.92
C GLU A 399 -11.99 -9.60 30.22
N THR A 400 -12.50 -8.47 30.70
CA THR A 400 -13.35 -8.40 31.90
C THR A 400 -14.61 -9.23 31.72
N VAL A 401 -15.30 -9.03 30.60
CA VAL A 401 -16.54 -9.74 30.27
C VAL A 401 -16.34 -11.25 30.15
N LEU A 402 -15.24 -11.70 29.54
CA LEU A 402 -14.93 -13.12 29.39
C LEU A 402 -14.63 -13.82 30.72
N LEU A 403 -14.17 -13.08 31.73
CA LEU A 403 -13.97 -13.60 33.09
C LEU A 403 -15.31 -13.80 33.81
N GLU A 404 -16.26 -12.89 33.61
CA GLU A 404 -17.57 -12.92 34.28
C GLU A 404 -18.55 -13.90 33.60
N VAL A 405 -18.53 -13.99 32.27
CA VAL A 405 -19.49 -14.77 31.49
C VAL A 405 -18.86 -16.01 30.87
N GLN A 406 -18.83 -17.11 31.62
CA GLN A 406 -18.24 -18.39 31.17
C GLN A 406 -18.79 -18.91 29.82
N HIS A 407 -20.07 -18.66 29.53
CA HIS A 407 -20.69 -19.05 28.26
C HIS A 407 -20.04 -18.36 27.05
N LEU A 408 -19.64 -17.08 27.19
CA LEU A 408 -18.96 -16.34 26.13
C LEU A 408 -17.57 -16.91 25.87
N LYS A 409 -16.86 -17.32 26.93
CA LYS A 409 -15.58 -18.03 26.82
C LYS A 409 -15.73 -19.37 26.09
N SER A 410 -16.79 -20.13 26.38
CA SER A 410 -17.09 -21.37 25.64
C SER A 410 -17.33 -21.10 24.15
N LEU A 411 -18.07 -20.04 23.81
CA LEU A 411 -18.28 -19.62 22.42
C LEU A 411 -16.95 -19.22 21.74
N SER A 412 -16.05 -18.50 22.43
CA SER A 412 -14.72 -18.13 21.93
C SER A 412 -13.92 -19.37 21.50
N VAL A 413 -13.87 -20.39 22.37
CA VAL A 413 -13.20 -21.66 22.10
C VAL A 413 -13.83 -22.38 20.92
N GLN A 414 -15.15 -22.44 20.85
CA GLN A 414 -15.85 -23.08 19.72
C GLN A 414 -15.60 -22.35 18.40
N CYS A 415 -15.66 -21.02 18.40
CA CYS A 415 -15.38 -20.19 17.22
C CYS A 415 -13.98 -20.45 16.67
N ASN A 416 -12.96 -20.46 17.54
CA ASN A 416 -11.58 -20.75 17.16
C ASN A 416 -11.42 -22.18 16.62
N LYS A 417 -12.02 -23.18 17.28
CA LYS A 417 -11.98 -24.57 16.82
C LYS A 417 -12.60 -24.73 15.44
N PHE A 418 -13.78 -24.16 15.22
CA PHE A 418 -14.45 -24.22 13.92
C PHE A 418 -13.59 -23.58 12.84
N TRP A 419 -13.00 -22.43 13.14
CA TRP A 419 -12.12 -21.74 12.20
C TRP A 419 -10.90 -22.58 11.81
N GLN A 420 -10.25 -23.23 12.79
CA GLN A 420 -9.12 -24.13 12.54
C GLN A 420 -9.51 -25.37 11.72
N ASP A 421 -10.71 -25.91 11.92
CA ASP A 421 -11.20 -27.07 11.17
C ASP A 421 -11.73 -26.71 9.77
N ARG A 422 -11.89 -25.42 9.42
CA ARG A 422 -12.46 -24.95 8.16
C ARG A 422 -11.91 -25.65 6.90
N PRO A 423 -10.58 -25.83 6.73
CA PRO A 423 -10.06 -26.48 5.52
C PRO A 423 -10.60 -27.90 5.30
N LYS A 424 -10.97 -28.60 6.38
CA LYS A 424 -11.51 -29.97 6.32
C LYS A 424 -12.94 -30.01 5.80
N TYR A 425 -13.66 -28.89 5.77
CA TYR A 425 -15.09 -28.85 5.44
C TYR A 425 -15.39 -29.25 3.99
N VAL A 426 -14.44 -29.03 3.07
CA VAL A 426 -14.57 -29.44 1.67
C VAL A 426 -14.68 -30.96 1.53
N HIS A 427 -14.14 -31.74 2.48
CA HIS A 427 -14.18 -33.20 2.46
C HIS A 427 -15.41 -33.79 3.19
N LEU A 428 -16.21 -32.97 3.86
CA LEU A 428 -17.40 -33.44 4.57
C LEU A 428 -18.51 -33.83 3.59
N SER A 429 -19.31 -34.83 3.95
CA SER A 429 -20.55 -35.17 3.25
C SER A 429 -21.58 -34.04 3.34
N GLN A 430 -22.56 -34.02 2.43
CA GLN A 430 -23.63 -33.01 2.44
C GLN A 430 -24.36 -32.95 3.80
N ARG A 431 -24.67 -34.11 4.41
CA ARG A 431 -25.32 -34.19 5.72
C ARG A 431 -24.48 -33.56 6.83
N GLU A 432 -23.17 -33.82 6.82
CA GLU A 432 -22.24 -33.27 7.81
C GLU A 432 -22.05 -31.76 7.63
N ARG A 433 -21.98 -31.26 6.39
CA ARG A 433 -21.94 -29.83 6.08
C ARG A 433 -23.19 -29.12 6.62
N SER A 434 -24.38 -29.67 6.38
CA SER A 434 -25.63 -29.12 6.93
C SER A 434 -25.61 -29.10 8.46
N LYS A 435 -25.12 -30.17 9.11
CA LYS A 435 -24.97 -30.21 10.56
C LYS A 435 -24.02 -29.12 11.07
N LYS A 436 -22.87 -28.92 10.40
CA LYS A 436 -21.89 -27.88 10.74
C LYS A 436 -22.44 -26.47 10.54
N ARG A 437 -23.18 -26.24 9.45
CA ARG A 437 -23.91 -24.98 9.23
C ARG A 437 -24.87 -24.69 10.38
N ASN A 438 -25.70 -25.66 10.76
CA ASN A 438 -26.65 -25.51 11.86
C ASN A 438 -25.97 -25.23 13.19
N GLN A 439 -24.81 -25.84 13.45
CA GLN A 439 -24.01 -25.52 14.65
C GLN A 439 -23.54 -24.05 14.65
N CYS A 440 -23.13 -23.50 13.50
CA CYS A 440 -22.76 -22.08 13.41
C CYS A 440 -23.96 -21.16 13.70
N LEU A 441 -25.14 -21.48 13.16
CA LEU A 441 -26.38 -20.73 13.44
C LEU A 441 -26.75 -20.76 14.93
N ILE A 442 -26.65 -21.94 15.56
CA ILE A 442 -26.89 -22.07 17.01
C ILE A 442 -25.92 -21.18 17.79
N CYS A 443 -24.64 -21.16 17.44
CA CYS A 443 -23.66 -20.30 18.12
C CYS A 443 -23.98 -18.81 17.96
N LEU A 444 -24.43 -18.38 16.79
CA LEU A 444 -24.85 -16.99 16.54
C LEU A 444 -26.09 -16.61 17.33
N ASN A 445 -27.10 -17.48 17.35
CA ASN A 445 -28.32 -17.22 18.12
C ASN A 445 -28.05 -17.21 19.63
N LEU A 446 -27.16 -18.08 20.11
CA LEU A 446 -26.71 -18.08 21.50
C LEU A 446 -25.96 -16.78 21.84
N LEU A 447 -25.11 -16.29 20.93
CA LEU A 447 -24.43 -15.01 21.14
C LEU A 447 -25.43 -13.86 21.28
N GLU A 448 -26.39 -13.73 20.36
CA GLU A 448 -27.40 -12.67 20.44
C GLU A 448 -28.27 -12.82 21.70
N SER A 449 -28.71 -14.04 22.03
CA SER A 449 -29.47 -14.31 23.25
C SER A 449 -28.70 -13.94 24.51
N LEU A 450 -27.38 -14.19 24.54
CA LEU A 450 -26.53 -13.75 25.65
C LEU A 450 -26.52 -12.23 25.75
N LEU A 451 -26.21 -11.53 24.65
CA LEU A 451 -26.11 -10.07 24.60
C LEU A 451 -27.43 -9.36 24.97
N GLU A 452 -28.58 -10.00 24.72
CA GLU A 452 -29.90 -9.47 25.06
C GLU A 452 -30.34 -9.80 26.50
N CYS A 453 -30.15 -11.04 26.95
CA CYS A 453 -30.81 -11.54 28.17
C CYS A 453 -29.91 -11.58 29.41
N ASN A 454 -28.59 -11.43 29.29
CA ASN A 454 -27.68 -11.51 30.44
C ASN A 454 -27.60 -10.17 31.19
N SER A 455 -27.69 -10.21 32.52
CA SER A 455 -27.60 -9.02 33.37
C SER A 455 -26.26 -8.28 33.25
N THR A 456 -25.15 -8.98 33.03
CA THR A 456 -23.82 -8.36 32.82
C THR A 456 -23.75 -7.59 31.51
N PHE A 457 -24.45 -8.05 30.47
CA PHE A 457 -24.47 -7.37 29.17
C PHE A 457 -25.47 -6.21 29.11
N ALA A 458 -26.44 -6.16 30.04
CA ALA A 458 -27.42 -5.09 30.11
C ALA A 458 -26.79 -3.70 30.40
N SER A 459 -25.65 -3.67 31.10
CA SER A 459 -24.91 -2.43 31.36
C SER A 459 -23.98 -2.00 30.22
N LEU A 460 -23.73 -2.87 29.24
CA LEU A 460 -22.89 -2.53 28.09
C LEU A 460 -23.64 -1.61 27.11
N THR A 461 -22.91 -0.64 26.58
CA THR A 461 -23.35 0.17 25.44
C THR A 461 -23.49 -0.70 24.19
N GLU A 462 -24.26 -0.22 23.21
CA GLU A 462 -24.39 -0.91 21.92
C GLU A 462 -23.04 -1.03 21.18
N ILE A 463 -22.12 -0.08 21.39
CA ILE A 463 -20.76 -0.12 20.82
C ILE A 463 -19.97 -1.29 21.41
N GLU A 464 -20.02 -1.48 22.73
CA GLU A 464 -19.33 -2.59 23.41
C GLU A 464 -19.93 -3.94 23.01
N LYS A 465 -21.26 -4.04 22.87
CA LYS A 465 -21.91 -5.25 22.33
C LYS A 465 -21.46 -5.54 20.90
N ASP A 466 -21.34 -4.51 20.06
CA ASP A 466 -20.82 -4.65 18.70
C ASP A 466 -19.34 -5.08 18.69
N TRP A 467 -18.52 -4.67 19.65
CA TRP A 467 -17.15 -5.20 19.78
C TRP A 467 -17.13 -6.71 20.04
N ILE A 468 -18.02 -7.19 20.92
CA ILE A 468 -18.17 -8.61 21.18
C ILE A 468 -18.64 -9.31 19.90
N ARG A 469 -19.69 -8.82 19.22
CA ARG A 469 -20.15 -9.38 17.94
C ARG A 469 -19.03 -9.47 16.90
N ALA A 470 -18.20 -8.42 16.79
CA ALA A 470 -17.08 -8.37 15.87
C ALA A 470 -16.04 -9.48 16.11
N SER A 471 -15.85 -9.93 17.36
CA SER A 471 -14.99 -11.06 17.71
C SER A 471 -15.52 -12.42 17.21
N PHE A 472 -16.82 -12.51 16.89
CA PHE A 472 -17.50 -13.73 16.46
C PHE A 472 -17.93 -13.74 14.98
N VAL A 473 -17.54 -12.73 14.20
CA VAL A 473 -17.81 -12.62 12.74
C VAL A 473 -17.40 -13.85 11.95
N ARG A 474 -16.41 -14.61 12.44
CA ARG A 474 -15.99 -15.89 11.84
C ARG A 474 -17.14 -16.88 11.68
N PHE A 475 -18.12 -16.92 12.59
CA PHE A 475 -19.31 -17.76 12.42
C PHE A 475 -20.15 -17.32 11.21
N ASN A 476 -20.44 -16.02 11.06
CA ASN A 476 -21.12 -15.49 9.89
C ASN A 476 -20.35 -15.77 8.60
N ARG A 477 -19.02 -15.64 8.64
CA ARG A 477 -18.15 -15.92 7.50
C ARG A 477 -18.19 -17.41 7.11
N LEU A 478 -18.26 -18.33 8.07
CA LEU A 478 -18.43 -19.75 7.80
C LEU A 478 -19.78 -20.06 7.13
N LEU A 479 -20.85 -19.33 7.43
CA LEU A 479 -22.13 -19.46 6.70
C LEU A 479 -22.04 -18.96 5.25
N LEU A 480 -21.12 -18.02 4.97
CA LEU A 480 -20.82 -17.54 3.64
C LEU A 480 -19.89 -18.47 2.84
N ASP A 481 -19.21 -19.39 3.50
CA ASP A 481 -18.25 -20.31 2.88
C ASP A 481 -18.95 -21.31 1.93
N PRO A 482 -18.47 -21.48 0.68
CA PRO A 482 -19.08 -22.40 -0.29
C PRO A 482 -19.20 -23.85 0.22
N ALA A 483 -18.31 -24.29 1.12
CA ALA A 483 -18.36 -25.64 1.68
C ALA A 483 -19.57 -25.84 2.62
N LEU A 484 -20.06 -24.78 3.27
CA LEU A 484 -21.21 -24.83 4.19
C LEU A 484 -22.44 -24.10 3.66
N ALA A 485 -22.32 -23.37 2.56
CA ALA A 485 -23.41 -22.62 1.94
C ALA A 485 -24.55 -23.55 1.49
N LEU A 486 -25.78 -23.07 1.64
CA LEU A 486 -26.95 -23.73 1.06
C LEU A 486 -26.83 -23.74 -0.46
N ALA A 487 -27.12 -24.88 -1.09
CA ALA A 487 -27.26 -24.93 -2.54
C ALA A 487 -28.47 -24.09 -2.95
N VAL A 488 -28.36 -23.34 -4.05
CA VAL A 488 -29.42 -22.45 -4.57
C VAL A 488 -30.76 -23.18 -4.70
N ALA A 489 -30.73 -24.42 -5.18
CA ALA A 489 -31.92 -25.26 -5.36
C ALA A 489 -32.59 -25.71 -4.03
N SER A 490 -31.91 -25.56 -2.90
CA SER A 490 -32.36 -25.98 -1.56
C SER A 490 -32.60 -24.81 -0.60
N CYS A 491 -32.41 -23.57 -1.04
CA CYS A 491 -32.53 -22.38 -0.21
C CYS A 491 -33.97 -21.89 -0.18
N THR A 492 -34.56 -21.78 1.02
CA THR A 492 -35.88 -21.15 1.19
C THR A 492 -35.76 -19.62 1.26
N ARG A 493 -36.89 -18.91 1.12
CA ARG A 493 -36.92 -17.45 1.32
C ARG A 493 -36.55 -17.10 2.75
N GLU A 494 -37.04 -17.86 3.71
CA GLU A 494 -36.82 -17.68 5.14
C GLU A 494 -35.34 -17.84 5.51
N ASP A 495 -34.67 -18.86 4.94
CA ASP A 495 -33.23 -19.06 5.10
C ASP A 495 -32.43 -17.85 4.61
N LEU A 496 -32.81 -17.30 3.45
CA LEU A 496 -32.13 -16.17 2.85
C LEU A 496 -32.32 -14.89 3.69
N VAL A 497 -33.54 -14.61 4.13
CA VAL A 497 -33.85 -13.47 5.01
C VAL A 497 -33.05 -13.58 6.32
N HIS A 498 -32.95 -14.78 6.88
CA HIS A 498 -32.19 -15.02 8.10
C HIS A 498 -30.68 -14.79 7.89
N ASP A 499 -30.09 -15.34 6.83
CA ASP A 499 -28.69 -15.12 6.46
C ASP A 499 -28.39 -13.62 6.25
N ILE A 500 -29.31 -12.88 5.58
CA ILE A 500 -29.19 -11.43 5.37
C ILE A 500 -29.16 -10.69 6.71
N LYS A 501 -30.07 -11.01 7.63
CA LYS A 501 -30.13 -10.38 8.96
C LYS A 501 -28.82 -10.61 9.73
N LEU A 502 -28.35 -11.87 9.78
CA LEU A 502 -27.11 -12.22 10.46
C LEU A 502 -25.90 -11.50 9.87
N VAL A 503 -25.75 -11.48 8.55
CA VAL A 503 -24.63 -10.79 7.89
C VAL A 503 -24.70 -9.28 8.10
N SER A 504 -25.89 -8.69 8.08
CA SER A 504 -26.08 -7.25 8.32
C SER A 504 -25.64 -6.85 9.74
N VAL A 505 -25.99 -7.66 10.75
CA VAL A 505 -25.53 -7.47 12.14
C VAL A 505 -24.00 -7.57 12.22
N ALA A 506 -23.40 -8.58 11.60
CA ALA A 506 -21.94 -8.72 11.58
C ALA A 506 -21.23 -7.55 10.87
N VAL A 507 -21.78 -7.08 9.75
CA VAL A 507 -21.28 -5.92 9.00
C VAL A 507 -21.33 -4.66 9.83
N LYS A 508 -22.46 -4.41 10.52
CA LYS A 508 -22.59 -3.30 11.46
C LYS A 508 -21.52 -3.38 12.55
N ALA A 509 -21.37 -4.54 13.18
CA ALA A 509 -20.39 -4.74 14.25
C ALA A 509 -18.94 -4.52 13.77
N MET A 510 -18.58 -5.04 12.59
CA MET A 510 -17.28 -4.76 11.98
C MET A 510 -17.07 -3.27 11.73
N ASN A 511 -18.09 -2.58 11.22
CA ASN A 511 -18.03 -1.16 10.94
C ASN A 511 -17.89 -0.32 12.22
N THR A 512 -18.47 -0.77 13.34
CA THR A 512 -18.27 -0.16 14.66
C THR A 512 -16.81 -0.28 15.14
N VAL A 513 -16.17 -1.43 14.90
CA VAL A 513 -14.77 -1.68 15.30
C VAL A 513 -13.77 -0.94 14.41
N GLN A 514 -13.91 -1.08 13.10
CA GLN A 514 -13.07 -0.45 12.09
C GLN A 514 -13.96 -0.14 10.90
N PRO A 515 -14.43 1.11 10.80
CA PRO A 515 -15.24 1.53 9.68
C PRO A 515 -14.52 1.24 8.37
N GLY A 516 -15.24 0.63 7.42
CA GLY A 516 -14.66 0.33 6.13
C GLY A 516 -13.72 -0.87 6.08
N SER A 517 -13.87 -1.86 6.94
CA SER A 517 -13.09 -3.09 6.75
C SER A 517 -13.34 -3.74 5.38
N ASP A 518 -12.26 -4.10 4.68
CA ASP A 518 -12.33 -4.96 3.48
C ASP A 518 -13.11 -6.25 3.75
N MET A 519 -13.08 -6.75 4.99
CA MET A 519 -13.85 -7.94 5.40
C MET A 519 -15.37 -7.68 5.40
N ALA A 520 -15.80 -6.48 5.81
CA ALA A 520 -17.20 -6.10 5.77
C ALA A 520 -17.70 -6.01 4.34
N LEU A 521 -16.93 -5.36 3.46
CA LEU A 521 -17.23 -5.30 2.03
C LEU A 521 -17.31 -6.70 1.42
N ALA A 522 -16.39 -7.59 1.79
CA ALA A 522 -16.39 -8.96 1.33
C ALA A 522 -17.64 -9.75 1.73
N MET A 523 -18.12 -9.55 2.96
CA MET A 523 -19.32 -10.20 3.44
C MET A 523 -20.59 -9.69 2.74
N ILE A 524 -20.72 -8.38 2.54
CA ILE A 524 -21.86 -7.79 1.80
C ILE A 524 -21.86 -8.32 0.37
N SER A 525 -20.70 -8.31 -0.26
CA SER A 525 -20.52 -8.80 -1.61
C SER A 525 -20.91 -10.28 -1.78
N GLY A 526 -20.42 -11.16 -0.90
CA GLY A 526 -20.76 -12.58 -0.91
C GLY A 526 -22.26 -12.81 -0.73
N LEU A 527 -22.90 -12.00 0.11
CA LEU A 527 -24.34 -12.01 0.31
C LEU A 527 -25.09 -11.57 -0.96
N CYS A 528 -24.71 -10.44 -1.58
CA CYS A 528 -25.32 -9.95 -2.82
C CYS A 528 -25.24 -10.99 -3.94
N ASN A 529 -24.09 -11.65 -4.10
CA ASN A 529 -23.91 -12.70 -5.11
C ASN A 529 -24.79 -13.92 -4.84
N ARG A 530 -24.96 -14.30 -3.57
CA ARG A 530 -25.87 -15.39 -3.17
C ARG A 530 -27.31 -15.05 -3.53
N VAL A 531 -27.78 -13.85 -3.16
CA VAL A 531 -29.14 -13.37 -3.46
C VAL A 531 -29.35 -13.25 -4.97
N GLY A 532 -28.42 -12.67 -5.72
CA GLY A 532 -28.54 -12.50 -7.18
C GLY A 532 -28.64 -13.82 -7.95
N ARG A 533 -28.05 -14.91 -7.44
CA ARG A 533 -28.18 -16.27 -8.01
C ARG A 533 -29.48 -16.96 -7.64
N THR A 534 -30.12 -16.56 -6.55
CA THR A 534 -31.43 -17.09 -6.12
C THR A 534 -32.52 -16.21 -6.76
N ARG A 535 -33.15 -16.67 -7.84
CA ARG A 535 -34.25 -15.95 -8.51
C ARG A 535 -35.46 -15.83 -7.58
N PHE A 536 -35.46 -14.87 -6.66
CA PHE A 536 -36.65 -14.45 -5.92
C PHE A 536 -36.98 -13.03 -6.35
N SER A 537 -37.85 -12.93 -7.35
CA SER A 537 -38.47 -11.66 -7.73
C SER A 537 -39.41 -11.22 -6.60
N GLN A 538 -39.07 -10.09 -5.99
CA GLN A 538 -39.90 -9.27 -5.10
C GLN A 538 -40.12 -9.83 -3.68
N GLU A 539 -39.99 -8.95 -2.67
CA GLU A 539 -40.29 -9.17 -1.23
C GLU A 539 -39.21 -9.73 -0.28
N VAL A 540 -37.96 -9.30 -0.37
CA VAL A 540 -37.08 -9.32 0.83
C VAL A 540 -37.25 -7.96 1.53
N GLU A 541 -37.58 -7.93 2.83
CA GLU A 541 -37.77 -6.70 3.64
C GLU A 541 -36.56 -5.74 3.61
N LEU A 542 -35.38 -6.24 3.21
CA LEU A 542 -34.23 -5.47 2.76
C LEU A 542 -34.03 -5.77 1.28
N SER A 543 -34.25 -4.78 0.41
CA SER A 543 -34.06 -4.96 -1.02
C SER A 543 -32.57 -5.18 -1.33
N LEU A 544 -32.25 -5.90 -2.42
CA LEU A 544 -30.87 -6.00 -2.92
C LEU A 544 -30.24 -4.60 -3.12
N SER A 545 -31.09 -3.60 -3.41
CA SER A 545 -30.72 -2.20 -3.50
C SER A 545 -30.22 -1.63 -2.18
N ASP A 546 -30.79 -2.01 -1.03
CA ASP A 546 -30.39 -1.51 0.29
C ASP A 546 -29.02 -2.03 0.71
N LEU A 547 -28.76 -3.33 0.49
CA LEU A 547 -27.45 -3.94 0.73
C LEU A 547 -26.37 -3.38 -0.20
N HIS A 548 -26.73 -3.17 -1.47
CA HIS A 548 -25.85 -2.52 -2.43
C HIS A 548 -25.55 -1.07 -2.04
N THR A 549 -26.56 -0.31 -1.59
CA THR A 549 -26.40 1.06 -1.11
C THR A 549 -25.52 1.13 0.13
N LEU A 550 -25.70 0.21 1.09
CA LEU A 550 -24.82 0.10 2.25
C LEU A 550 -23.37 -0.19 1.84
N GLY A 551 -23.16 -1.12 0.90
CA GLY A 551 -21.83 -1.41 0.35
C GLY A 551 -21.18 -0.20 -0.31
N ILE A 552 -21.94 0.56 -1.11
CA ILE A 552 -21.49 1.81 -1.72
C ILE A 552 -21.08 2.82 -0.64
N GLU A 553 -21.90 2.98 0.41
CA GLU A 553 -21.64 3.96 1.47
C GLU A 553 -20.38 3.62 2.28
N ILE A 554 -20.14 2.33 2.53
CA ILE A 554 -18.91 1.86 3.16
C ILE A 554 -17.69 2.16 2.26
N ILE A 555 -17.78 1.91 0.96
CA ILE A 555 -16.67 2.21 0.02
C ILE A 555 -16.42 3.72 -0.07
N ARG A 556 -17.47 4.55 -0.07
CA ARG A 556 -17.36 6.02 -0.06
C ARG A 556 -16.70 6.51 1.22
N THR A 557 -17.12 5.99 2.37
CA THR A 557 -16.50 6.29 3.66
C THR A 557 -15.02 5.93 3.65
N LEU A 558 -14.68 4.78 3.05
CA LEU A 558 -13.31 4.32 2.94
C LEU A 558 -12.45 5.17 2.05
N ASN A 559 -12.88 5.40 0.82
CA ASN A 559 -12.04 6.01 -0.21
C ASN A 559 -12.22 7.53 -0.29
N GLY A 560 -13.01 8.09 0.62
CA GLY A 560 -13.40 9.49 0.64
C GLY A 560 -14.59 9.77 -0.28
N SER A 561 -15.30 10.86 0.04
CA SER A 561 -16.46 11.34 -0.72
C SER A 561 -16.14 11.77 -2.16
N CYS A 562 -14.87 11.78 -2.56
CA CYS A 562 -14.41 12.21 -3.87
C CYS A 562 -14.51 11.12 -4.96
N LEU A 563 -14.70 9.84 -4.60
CA LEU A 563 -14.96 8.83 -5.62
C LEU A 563 -16.34 9.05 -6.24
N LYS A 564 -16.41 9.06 -7.57
CA LYS A 564 -17.69 9.10 -8.28
C LYS A 564 -18.49 7.84 -7.95
N GLU A 565 -19.81 7.98 -7.87
CA GLU A 565 -20.70 6.85 -7.60
C GLU A 565 -20.50 5.68 -8.57
N GLU A 566 -20.29 6.00 -9.84
CA GLU A 566 -19.99 5.01 -10.87
C GLU A 566 -18.70 4.23 -10.56
N THR A 567 -17.64 4.91 -10.11
CA THR A 567 -16.39 4.29 -9.67
C THR A 567 -16.62 3.35 -8.49
N VAL A 568 -17.41 3.79 -7.51
CA VAL A 568 -17.76 2.97 -6.34
C VAL A 568 -18.56 1.73 -6.73
N ARG A 569 -19.52 1.86 -7.65
CA ARG A 569 -20.29 0.72 -8.18
C ARG A 569 -19.38 -0.29 -8.89
N LYS A 570 -18.46 0.19 -9.75
CA LYS A 570 -17.45 -0.67 -10.40
C LYS A 570 -16.60 -1.40 -9.35
N LEU A 571 -16.05 -0.68 -8.37
CA LEU A 571 -15.25 -1.27 -7.27
C LEU A 571 -16.03 -2.34 -6.50
N PHE A 572 -17.30 -2.09 -6.17
CA PHE A 572 -18.15 -3.04 -5.46
C PHE A 572 -18.42 -4.31 -6.30
N SER A 573 -18.78 -4.14 -7.59
CA SER A 573 -19.02 -5.26 -8.51
C SER A 573 -17.76 -6.08 -8.78
N TYR A 574 -16.59 -5.45 -8.96
CA TYR A 574 -15.33 -6.15 -9.19
C TYR A 574 -14.77 -6.81 -7.93
N SER A 575 -14.87 -6.15 -6.77
CA SER A 575 -14.59 -6.79 -5.49
C SER A 575 -15.43 -8.06 -5.39
N SER A 576 -16.70 -8.01 -5.78
CA SER A 576 -17.61 -9.15 -5.75
C SER A 576 -17.25 -10.30 -6.68
N LEU A 577 -16.80 -10.00 -7.90
CA LEU A 577 -16.38 -11.01 -8.87
C LEU A 577 -15.12 -11.72 -8.40
N MET A 578 -14.14 -10.94 -7.96
CA MET A 578 -12.89 -11.51 -7.52
C MET A 578 -13.10 -12.31 -6.21
N LEU A 579 -13.92 -11.80 -5.26
CA LEU A 579 -14.24 -12.44 -3.98
C LEU A 579 -14.89 -13.80 -4.08
N THR A 580 -15.58 -14.04 -5.19
CA THR A 580 -16.35 -15.27 -5.40
C THR A 580 -15.71 -16.21 -6.40
N GLY A 581 -14.48 -15.94 -6.84
CA GLY A 581 -13.69 -16.81 -7.72
C GLY A 581 -14.39 -17.20 -9.01
N SER A 582 -15.42 -16.46 -9.42
CA SER A 582 -16.22 -16.76 -10.61
C SER A 582 -15.58 -16.04 -11.78
N PHE A 583 -14.66 -16.72 -12.46
CA PHE A 583 -14.24 -16.39 -13.82
C PHE A 583 -15.24 -16.98 -14.83
#